data_AF-A0A974YY99-F1
#
_entry.id   AF-A0A974YY99-F1
#
_cell.length_a   1.000
_cell.length_b   1.000
_cell.length_c   1.000
_cell.angle_alpha   90.00
_cell.angle_beta   90.00
_cell.angle_gamma   90.00
#
_symmetry.space_group_name_H-M   'P 1'
#
loop_
_entity.id
_entity.type
_entity.pdbx_description
1 polymer ?
#
loop_
_entity_poly.entity_id
_entity_poly.type
_entity_poly.pdbx_seq_one_letter_code
_entity_poly.pdbx_strand_id
1 'polypeptide(L)'
;MNEENNYNEDFGGEDIFVIALIIFSALVGGLFLFLNIYHPIDPECRVPPGVMVDGGAEASVYTWHDLNGNGMIDSGEPPFPRVEIRYPCDDDYITDKRGRVDTVEFKAGCACYCWEGSHVEVIPPEGYLPTTPIRQELTGHSLFYSFGFIAESP
;
A
#
# COMPACT_ATOMS: atom_id res chain seq x y z
N MET A 1 -32.19 51.40 -51.64
CA MET A 1 -33.17 50.32 -51.52
C MET A 1 -32.44 49.21 -50.80
N ASN A 2 -32.79 49.00 -49.53
CA ASN A 2 -32.05 48.15 -48.60
C ASN A 2 -32.45 46.68 -48.82
N GLU A 3 -31.46 45.80 -48.96
CA GLU A 3 -31.65 44.36 -48.78
C GLU A 3 -30.77 43.93 -47.61
N GLU A 4 -31.36 43.86 -46.42
CA GLU A 4 -30.79 43.13 -45.30
C GLU A 4 -31.03 41.64 -45.57
N ASN A 5 -29.99 40.93 -46.00
CA ASN A 5 -30.00 39.47 -46.06
C ASN A 5 -29.88 38.93 -44.63
N ASN A 6 -31.03 38.63 -44.03
CA ASN A 6 -31.14 37.92 -42.77
C ASN A 6 -30.81 36.44 -43.00
N TYR A 7 -29.54 36.07 -42.84
CA TYR A 7 -29.13 34.68 -42.69
C TYR A 7 -29.50 34.21 -41.28
N ASN A 8 -30.75 33.77 -41.11
CA ASN A 8 -31.09 32.90 -40.00
C ASN A 8 -30.57 31.50 -40.37
N GLU A 9 -29.41 31.12 -39.81
CA GLU A 9 -28.92 29.75 -39.88
C GLU A 9 -29.86 28.85 -39.05
N ASP A 10 -30.77 28.16 -39.74
CA ASP A 10 -31.65 27.14 -39.16
C ASP A 10 -30.80 25.88 -38.93
N PHE A 11 -30.16 25.79 -37.77
CA PHE A 11 -29.40 24.60 -37.36
C PHE A 11 -30.39 23.46 -37.12
N GLY A 12 -30.40 22.50 -38.04
CA GLY A 12 -31.29 21.34 -37.96
C GLY A 12 -30.96 20.44 -36.77
N GLY A 13 -31.94 19.67 -36.30
CA GLY A 13 -31.76 18.77 -35.15
C GLY A 13 -30.59 17.79 -35.30
N GLU A 14 -30.26 17.36 -36.52
CA GLU A 14 -29.09 16.51 -36.80
C GLU A 14 -27.75 17.23 -36.55
N ASP A 15 -27.66 18.53 -36.85
CA ASP A 15 -26.46 19.32 -36.58
C ASP A 15 -26.22 19.47 -35.08
N ILE A 16 -27.30 19.61 -34.29
CA ILE A 16 -27.24 19.68 -32.82
C ILE A 16 -26.71 18.36 -32.24
N PHE A 17 -27.13 17.21 -32.77
CA PHE A 17 -26.64 15.90 -32.31
C PHE A 17 -25.15 15.71 -32.61
N VAL A 18 -24.69 16.10 -33.80
CA VAL A 18 -23.28 15.99 -34.18
C VAL A 18 -22.41 16.89 -33.30
N ILE A 19 -22.84 18.14 -33.06
CA ILE A 19 -22.14 19.07 -32.18
C ILE A 19 -22.09 18.54 -30.74
N ALA A 20 -23.19 17.98 -30.24
CA ALA A 20 -23.23 17.39 -28.89
C ALA A 20 -22.26 16.21 -28.74
N LEU A 21 -22.14 15.35 -29.76
CA LEU A 21 -21.19 14.22 -29.76
C LEU A 21 -19.74 14.68 -29.77
N ILE A 22 -19.42 15.73 -30.54
CA ILE A 22 -18.06 16.31 -30.57
C ILE A 22 -17.70 16.86 -29.19
N ILE A 23 -18.60 17.65 -28.58
CA ILE A 23 -18.39 18.21 -27.23
C ILE A 23 -18.23 17.09 -26.20
N PHE A 24 -19.12 16.09 -26.22
CA PHE A 24 -19.03 14.94 -25.32
C PHE A 24 -17.70 14.18 -25.48
N SER A 25 -17.26 13.95 -26.72
CA SER A 25 -15.98 13.29 -26.99
C SER A 25 -14.78 14.11 -26.50
N ALA A 26 -14.82 15.44 -26.63
CA ALA A 26 -13.79 16.34 -26.15
C ALA A 26 -13.75 16.41 -24.61
N LEU A 27 -14.91 16.38 -23.95
CA LEU A 27 -15.01 16.36 -22.50
C LEU A 27 -14.55 15.01 -21.93
N VAL A 28 -14.96 13.89 -22.52
CA VAL A 28 -14.53 12.55 -22.11
C VAL A 28 -13.05 12.35 -22.38
N GLY A 29 -12.55 12.77 -23.56
CA GLY A 29 -11.14 12.72 -23.90
C GLY A 29 -10.29 13.64 -23.00
N GLY A 30 -10.77 14.85 -22.73
CA GLY A 30 -10.12 15.80 -21.82
C GLY A 30 -10.09 15.30 -20.37
N LEU A 31 -11.19 14.71 -19.89
CA LEU A 31 -11.24 14.09 -18.57
C LEU A 31 -10.35 12.86 -18.49
N PHE A 32 -10.32 12.02 -19.52
CA PHE A 32 -9.43 10.87 -19.60
C PHE A 32 -7.96 11.30 -19.58
N LEU A 33 -7.58 12.33 -20.34
CA LEU A 33 -6.23 12.89 -20.30
C LEU A 33 -5.92 13.51 -18.93
N PHE A 34 -6.83 14.30 -18.37
CA PHE A 34 -6.65 14.91 -17.04
C PHE A 34 -6.44 13.83 -15.96
N LEU A 35 -7.25 12.77 -15.95
CA LEU A 35 -7.14 11.69 -14.97
C LEU A 35 -5.87 10.83 -15.17
N ASN A 36 -5.38 10.67 -16.40
CA ASN A 36 -4.17 9.89 -16.66
C ASN A 36 -2.86 10.68 -16.48
N ILE A 37 -2.89 12.01 -16.58
CA ILE A 37 -1.70 12.87 -16.40
C ILE A 37 -1.60 13.39 -14.96
N TYR A 38 -2.71 13.48 -14.22
CA TYR A 38 -2.71 13.69 -12.76
C TYR A 38 -2.41 12.39 -12.01
N HIS A 39 -1.24 11.81 -12.23
CA HIS A 39 -0.60 11.10 -11.13
C HIS A 39 -0.05 12.17 -10.18
N PRO A 40 -0.42 12.18 -8.90
CA PRO A 40 0.25 13.01 -7.92
C PRO A 40 1.69 12.51 -7.84
N ILE A 41 2.59 13.11 -8.64
CA ILE A 41 4.02 12.97 -8.42
C ILE A 41 4.25 13.63 -7.08
N ASP A 42 4.49 12.81 -6.06
CA ASP A 42 4.82 13.29 -4.73
C ASP A 42 6.04 14.22 -4.86
N PRO A 43 5.88 15.54 -4.63
CA PRO A 43 6.97 16.49 -4.78
C PRO A 43 8.11 16.21 -3.78
N GLU A 44 7.86 15.43 -2.73
CA GLU A 44 8.83 15.04 -1.70
C GLU A 44 9.75 13.90 -2.19
N CYS A 45 9.39 13.21 -3.27
CA CYS A 45 10.15 12.08 -3.82
C CYS A 45 11.03 12.45 -5.00
N ARG A 46 11.69 13.61 -4.92
CA ARG A 46 12.76 14.00 -5.85
C ARG A 46 14.11 13.93 -5.17
N VAL A 47 14.91 12.96 -5.60
CA VAL A 47 16.32 12.91 -5.25
C VAL A 47 17.07 14.08 -5.92
N PRO A 48 18.00 14.75 -5.23
CA PRO A 48 18.85 15.75 -5.86
C PRO A 48 19.64 15.16 -7.04
N PRO A 49 19.85 15.92 -8.13
CA PRO A 49 20.65 15.45 -9.26
C PRO A 49 22.07 15.05 -8.83
N GLY A 50 22.53 13.87 -9.25
CA GLY A 50 23.86 13.36 -8.94
C GLY A 50 24.02 12.74 -7.54
N VAL A 51 22.93 12.61 -6.78
CA VAL A 51 22.91 11.89 -5.50
C VAL A 51 22.24 10.52 -5.71
N MET A 52 22.94 9.46 -5.33
CA MET A 52 22.33 8.16 -5.12
C MET A 52 21.87 8.09 -3.67
N VAL A 53 20.62 7.66 -3.46
CA VAL A 53 20.06 7.42 -2.14
C VAL A 53 19.73 5.95 -2.02
N ASP A 54 19.93 5.40 -0.83
CA ASP A 54 19.44 4.08 -0.47
C ASP A 54 18.39 4.25 0.63
N GLY A 55 17.42 3.34 0.65
CA GLY A 55 16.31 3.38 1.58
C GLY A 55 16.17 2.04 2.31
N GLY A 56 15.19 1.98 3.20
CA GLY A 56 14.87 0.76 3.93
C GLY A 56 13.36 0.61 4.12
N ALA A 57 12.90 -0.63 4.14
CA ALA A 57 11.58 -0.97 4.64
C ALA A 57 11.72 -1.53 6.07
N GLU A 58 11.27 -0.75 7.06
CA GLU A 58 11.40 -1.11 8.47
C GLU A 58 10.10 -1.69 9.01
N ALA A 59 10.23 -2.72 9.85
CA ALA A 59 9.11 -3.28 10.61
C ALA A 59 9.54 -3.73 12.00
N SER A 60 8.87 -3.19 13.02
CA SER A 60 8.83 -3.66 14.40
C SER A 60 7.74 -4.71 14.57
N VAL A 61 8.16 -5.93 14.88
CA VAL A 61 7.27 -7.07 15.06
C VAL A 61 7.06 -7.38 16.54
N TYR A 62 5.83 -7.77 16.89
CA TYR A 62 5.48 -8.35 18.19
C TYR A 62 4.73 -9.68 18.03
N THR A 63 5.03 -10.63 18.90
CA THR A 63 4.42 -11.96 18.91
C THR A 63 3.93 -12.29 20.31
N TRP A 64 2.75 -12.89 20.43
CA TRP A 64 2.15 -13.21 21.72
C TRP A 64 1.42 -14.55 21.73
N HIS A 65 1.25 -15.10 22.92
CA HIS A 65 0.37 -16.22 23.16
C HIS A 65 -1.07 -15.70 23.24
N ASP A 66 -1.85 -15.96 22.20
CA ASP A 66 -3.28 -15.66 22.15
C ASP A 66 -4.02 -16.76 22.92
N LEU A 67 -4.36 -16.46 24.17
CA LEU A 67 -4.87 -17.44 25.13
C LEU A 67 -6.35 -17.77 24.91
N ASN A 68 -7.07 -16.89 24.21
CA ASN A 68 -8.50 -17.05 23.94
C ASN A 68 -8.84 -17.24 22.45
N GLY A 69 -7.85 -17.10 21.57
CA GLY A 69 -7.95 -17.36 20.13
C GLY A 69 -8.65 -16.27 19.33
N ASN A 70 -8.70 -15.03 19.82
CA ASN A 70 -9.48 -13.95 19.20
C ASN A 70 -8.69 -13.08 18.20
N GLY A 71 -7.37 -13.29 18.08
CA GLY A 71 -6.49 -12.54 17.19
C GLY A 71 -6.22 -11.09 17.65
N MET A 72 -6.56 -10.75 18.89
CA MET A 72 -6.30 -9.45 19.50
C MET A 72 -5.35 -9.61 20.69
N ILE A 73 -4.62 -8.54 21.03
CA ILE A 73 -3.76 -8.55 22.20
C ILE A 73 -4.60 -8.16 23.41
N ASP A 74 -4.86 -9.12 24.29
CA ASP A 74 -5.62 -8.92 25.52
C ASP A 74 -4.73 -8.76 26.76
N SER A 75 -5.30 -8.14 27.80
CA SER A 75 -4.62 -8.01 29.10
C SER A 75 -4.37 -9.39 29.71
N GLY A 76 -3.10 -9.69 30.00
CA GLY A 76 -2.69 -10.95 30.61
C GLY A 76 -2.11 -11.95 29.61
N GLU A 77 -2.16 -11.66 28.32
CA GLU A 77 -1.54 -12.48 27.29
C GLU A 77 -0.02 -12.24 27.25
N PRO A 78 0.81 -13.28 27.48
CA PRO A 78 2.25 -13.11 27.53
C PRO A 78 2.87 -13.03 26.12
N PRO A 79 4.04 -12.40 25.99
CA PRO A 79 4.80 -12.45 24.74
C PRO A 79 5.21 -13.86 24.36
N PHE A 80 5.36 -14.10 23.05
CA PHE A 80 5.83 -15.37 22.50
C PHE A 80 7.26 -15.22 21.96
N PRO A 81 8.29 -15.67 22.67
CA PRO A 81 9.67 -15.52 22.22
C PRO A 81 10.07 -16.56 21.16
N ARG A 82 11.14 -16.27 20.42
CA ARG A 82 11.78 -17.18 19.46
C ARG A 82 10.92 -17.59 18.25
N VAL A 83 10.06 -16.68 17.79
CA VAL A 83 9.34 -16.83 16.52
C VAL A 83 10.25 -16.36 15.38
N GLU A 84 10.33 -17.17 14.32
CA GLU A 84 11.10 -16.86 13.12
C GLU A 84 10.27 -15.95 12.19
N ILE A 85 10.90 -14.85 11.77
CA ILE A 85 10.34 -13.84 10.89
C ILE A 85 11.12 -13.89 9.58
N ARG A 86 10.42 -14.25 8.51
CA ARG A 86 10.92 -14.17 7.15
C ARG A 86 10.77 -12.75 6.64
N TYR A 87 11.86 -12.24 6.11
CA TYR A 87 11.90 -10.95 5.45
C TYR A 87 12.47 -11.10 4.05
N PRO A 88 11.92 -10.41 3.04
CA PRO A 88 12.44 -10.52 1.68
C PRO A 88 13.92 -10.13 1.62
N CYS A 89 14.74 -11.00 1.05
CA CYS A 89 16.16 -10.74 0.70
C CYS A 89 17.14 -10.53 1.88
N ASP A 90 16.73 -10.71 3.13
CA ASP A 90 17.58 -10.65 4.32
C ASP A 90 17.62 -11.97 5.11
N ASP A 91 18.52 -12.07 6.08
CA ASP A 91 18.56 -13.20 7.02
C ASP A 91 17.26 -13.25 7.85
N ASP A 92 16.83 -14.47 8.21
CA ASP A 92 15.66 -14.64 9.08
C ASP A 92 15.89 -14.00 10.46
N TYR A 93 14.92 -13.21 10.91
CA TYR A 93 14.94 -12.57 12.22
C TYR A 93 14.25 -13.45 13.26
N ILE A 94 14.66 -13.36 14.53
CA ILE A 94 14.06 -14.16 15.61
C ILE A 94 13.62 -13.23 16.74
N THR A 95 12.39 -13.39 17.23
CA THR A 95 11.86 -12.56 18.32
C THR A 95 12.58 -12.81 19.65
N ASP A 96 12.81 -11.72 20.40
CA ASP A 96 13.47 -11.75 21.69
C ASP A 96 12.59 -12.35 22.81
N LYS A 97 13.10 -12.36 24.05
CA LYS A 97 12.36 -12.86 25.23
C LYS A 97 11.05 -12.10 25.53
N ARG A 98 10.84 -10.94 24.89
CA ARG A 98 9.63 -10.12 24.99
C ARG A 98 8.78 -10.24 23.73
N GLY A 99 9.04 -11.23 22.88
CA GLY A 99 8.31 -11.46 21.63
C GLY A 99 8.52 -10.37 20.59
N ARG A 100 9.61 -9.58 20.67
CA ARG A 100 9.84 -8.43 19.78
C ARG A 100 11.05 -8.61 18.89
N VAL A 101 11.00 -8.03 17.70
CA VAL A 101 12.18 -7.82 16.84
C VAL A 101 11.95 -6.63 15.92
N ASP A 102 12.99 -5.86 15.64
CA ASP A 102 12.99 -4.83 14.61
C ASP A 102 13.74 -5.36 13.38
N THR A 103 13.14 -5.18 12.22
CA THR A 103 13.64 -5.68 10.93
C THR A 103 13.82 -4.52 9.96
N VAL A 104 14.76 -4.66 9.03
CA VAL A 104 15.00 -3.67 7.99
C VAL A 104 15.41 -4.37 6.71
N GLU A 105 14.73 -4.05 5.61
CA GLU A 105 15.05 -4.55 4.27
C GLU A 105 15.76 -3.43 3.56
N PHE A 106 17.02 -3.64 3.26
CA PHE A 106 17.80 -2.65 2.53
C PHE A 106 17.34 -2.56 1.07
N LYS A 107 16.95 -1.37 0.63
CA LYS A 107 16.53 -1.09 -0.75
C LYS A 107 17.45 -0.08 -1.42
N ALA A 108 18.42 -0.61 -2.16
CA ALA A 108 19.33 0.19 -2.96
C ALA A 108 18.56 1.09 -3.94
N GLY A 109 18.92 2.37 -4.02
CA GLY A 109 18.29 3.32 -4.94
C GLY A 109 16.89 3.81 -4.53
N CYS A 110 16.36 3.36 -3.38
CA CYS A 110 15.04 3.75 -2.94
C CYS A 110 15.06 5.06 -2.12
N ALA A 111 14.29 6.05 -2.57
CA ALA A 111 14.19 7.36 -1.89
C ALA A 111 12.94 7.50 -1.01
N CYS A 112 11.85 6.86 -1.43
CA CYS A 112 10.53 6.99 -0.85
C CYS A 112 9.74 5.72 -1.07
N TYR A 113 8.70 5.51 -0.26
CA TYR A 113 7.79 4.37 -0.41
C TYR A 113 8.54 3.03 -0.43
N CYS A 114 9.67 2.95 0.28
CA CYS A 114 10.53 1.77 0.23
C CYS A 114 9.87 0.53 0.80
N TRP A 115 8.82 0.71 1.61
CA TRP A 115 7.95 -0.36 2.08
C TRP A 115 7.04 -0.96 0.99
N GLU A 116 6.87 -0.33 -0.16
CA GLU A 116 5.97 -0.83 -1.20
C GLU A 116 6.44 -2.20 -1.71
N GLY A 117 5.54 -3.19 -1.63
CA GLY A 117 5.80 -4.59 -1.97
C GLY A 117 6.60 -5.38 -0.92
N SER A 118 7.04 -4.75 0.17
CA SER A 118 7.65 -5.44 1.30
C SER A 118 6.58 -6.00 2.23
N HIS A 119 6.90 -7.11 2.90
CA HIS A 119 6.03 -7.78 3.86
C HIS A 119 6.83 -8.41 4.99
N VAL A 120 6.19 -8.53 6.14
CA VAL A 120 6.63 -9.43 7.21
C VAL A 120 5.86 -10.73 7.10
N GLU A 121 6.55 -11.87 7.16
CA GLU A 121 5.95 -13.19 7.24
C GLU A 121 6.51 -13.94 8.44
N VAL A 122 5.65 -14.60 9.22
CA VAL A 122 6.06 -15.42 10.37
C VAL A 122 5.90 -16.89 10.06
N ILE A 123 6.81 -17.70 10.57
CA ILE A 123 6.67 -19.15 10.58
C ILE A 123 6.03 -19.54 11.91
N PRO A 124 4.81 -20.12 11.91
CA PRO A 124 4.19 -20.61 13.13
C PRO A 124 5.10 -21.64 13.83
N PRO A 125 5.40 -21.47 15.13
CA PRO A 125 6.13 -22.46 15.90
C PRO A 125 5.39 -23.81 15.94
N GLU A 126 6.14 -24.91 16.05
CA GLU A 126 5.57 -26.25 16.16
C GLU A 126 4.59 -26.36 17.33
N GLY A 127 3.41 -26.94 17.08
CA GLY A 127 2.35 -27.08 18.08
C GLY A 127 1.54 -25.81 18.34
N TYR A 128 1.66 -24.79 17.49
CA TYR A 128 0.87 -23.57 17.57
C TYR A 128 0.20 -23.22 16.24
N LEU A 129 -1.05 -22.78 16.33
CA LEU A 129 -1.82 -22.24 15.21
C LEU A 129 -1.79 -20.71 15.22
N PRO A 130 -1.66 -20.05 14.07
CA PRO A 130 -1.79 -18.61 13.99
C PRO A 130 -3.25 -18.18 14.18
N THR A 131 -3.47 -17.13 14.98
CA THR A 131 -4.80 -16.49 15.18
C THR A 131 -4.92 -15.16 14.44
N THR A 132 -3.85 -14.78 13.74
CA THR A 132 -3.72 -13.59 12.89
C THR A 132 -3.14 -13.97 11.54
N PRO A 133 -3.24 -13.12 10.50
CA PRO A 133 -2.57 -13.38 9.23
C PRO A 133 -1.06 -13.53 9.42
N ILE A 134 -0.49 -14.66 8.98
CA ILE A 134 0.94 -14.96 9.08
C ILE A 134 1.81 -14.08 8.17
N ARG A 135 1.20 -13.38 7.21
CA ARG A 135 1.85 -12.45 6.29
C ARG A 135 1.10 -11.13 6.30
N GLN A 136 1.83 -10.05 6.50
CA GLN A 136 1.28 -8.69 6.50
C GLN A 136 2.17 -7.80 5.62
N GLU A 137 1.56 -7.16 4.63
CA GLU A 137 2.24 -6.21 3.74
C GLU A 137 2.53 -4.91 4.51
N LEU A 138 3.68 -4.30 4.26
CA LEU A 138 4.03 -3.08 4.95
C LEU A 138 3.23 -1.89 4.42
N THR A 139 2.57 -1.17 5.33
CA THR A 139 1.75 -0.01 4.99
C THR A 139 2.35 1.26 5.54
N GLY A 140 3.16 1.94 4.73
CA GLY A 140 3.69 3.23 5.12
C GLY A 140 4.80 3.13 6.17
N HIS A 141 4.81 4.13 7.04
CA HIS A 141 5.64 4.19 8.24
C HIS A 141 4.99 3.47 9.41
N SER A 142 3.92 2.69 9.21
CA SER A 142 3.38 1.89 10.31
C SER A 142 4.40 0.82 10.64
N LEU A 143 5.17 1.08 11.70
CA LEU A 143 6.28 0.23 12.11
C LEU A 143 5.79 -0.99 12.87
N PHE A 144 4.56 -1.03 13.39
CA PHE A 144 4.16 -2.09 14.32
C PHE A 144 3.28 -3.17 13.68
N TYR A 145 3.81 -4.39 13.60
CA TYR A 145 3.11 -5.59 13.11
C TYR A 145 3.04 -6.62 14.23
N SER A 146 1.93 -7.33 14.33
CA SER A 146 1.71 -8.23 15.45
C SER A 146 1.12 -9.56 15.01
N PHE A 147 1.64 -10.67 15.58
CA PHE A 147 1.18 -12.03 15.29
C PHE A 147 0.83 -12.82 16.55
N GLY A 148 -0.43 -13.26 16.63
CA GLY A 148 -0.97 -14.08 17.71
C GLY A 148 -0.91 -15.57 17.39
N PHE A 149 -0.62 -16.37 18.41
CA PHE A 149 -0.56 -17.83 18.30
C PHE A 149 -1.27 -18.51 19.46
N ILE A 150 -2.06 -19.53 19.15
CA ILE A 150 -2.74 -20.39 20.13
C ILE A 150 -2.17 -21.81 20.06
N ALA A 151 -2.04 -22.49 21.20
CA ALA A 151 -1.56 -23.87 21.22
C ALA A 151 -2.53 -24.80 20.49
N GLU A 152 -2.00 -25.71 19.67
CA GLU A 152 -2.78 -26.81 19.10
C GLU A 152 -3.36 -27.64 20.24
N SER A 153 -4.66 -27.90 20.18
CA SER A 153 -5.28 -28.85 21.09
C SER A 153 -4.79 -30.26 20.74
N PRO A 154 -4.34 -31.07 21.72
CA PRO A 154 -3.87 -32.43 21.48
C PRO A 154 -4.96 -33.37 20.96
#